data_AF-A0A961XBZ4-F1
#
_entry.id   AF-A0A961XBZ4-F1
#
_cell.length_a   1.000
_cell.length_b   1.000
_cell.length_c   1.000
_cell.angle_alpha   90.00
_cell.angle_beta   90.00
_cell.angle_gamma   90.00
#
_symmetry.space_group_name_H-M   'P 1'
#
loop_
_entity.id
_entity.type
_entity.pdbx_description
1 polymer ?
#
loop_
_entity_poly.entity_id
_entity_poly.type
_entity_poly.pdbx_seq_one_letter_code
_entity_poly.pdbx_strand_id
1 'polypeptide(L)'
;NILLTIVTFGIYSAWAKVRRMRYFRGNTFLDGHSFDYHARGLQIFLGRFIVFIVISIINVITTVYPLLGIATPFIFLFILPLFIVRSLRFNARITSYRNIRFDFTGNAWGAFRSVILGSLVSVFSLGILAPFASRWMYRYVFNHLRYGDRGFETDPKVGDLYRGWVVPALMVLLGLLIAATAAWIYVAPFVLDLMGQMDRYNDEQRLGFTVLAIYAVLIPLILIFTVAGFVYRVAVHNIVMNSARFDAIHPLHSDLSRGRFFWIYLSNFVLTLVTLGLMRPWAAVREARYLAEHSGIVPRGDIGEIMASIQASGSAISAEYMDMEGMDFGF
;
A
#
# COMPACT_ATOMS: atom_id res chain seq x y z
N ASN A 1 14.28 -17.80 -1.43
CA ASN A 1 13.00 -17.29 -1.93
C ASN A 1 13.06 -16.94 -3.41
N ILE A 2 13.88 -15.97 -3.84
CA ILE A 2 13.93 -15.51 -5.25
C ILE A 2 14.26 -16.64 -6.23
N LEU A 3 15.34 -17.39 -5.99
CA LEU A 3 15.74 -18.51 -6.86
C LEU A 3 14.61 -19.52 -7.06
N LEU A 4 13.96 -19.95 -5.98
CA LEU A 4 12.84 -20.89 -6.04
C LEU A 4 11.64 -20.30 -6.77
N THR A 5 11.36 -19.00 -6.61
CA THR A 5 10.30 -18.33 -7.37
C THR A 5 10.59 -18.30 -8.87
N ILE A 6 11.85 -18.11 -9.27
CA ILE A 6 12.26 -18.14 -10.68
C ILE A 6 12.15 -19.57 -11.24
N VAL A 7 12.76 -20.55 -10.56
CA VAL A 7 12.77 -21.97 -10.98
C VAL A 7 11.37 -22.57 -11.09
N THR A 8 10.42 -22.09 -10.28
CA THR A 8 9.03 -22.57 -10.31
C THR A 8 8.09 -21.68 -11.13
N PHE A 9 8.63 -20.80 -11.99
CA PHE A 9 7.86 -19.88 -12.84
C PHE A 9 6.79 -19.09 -12.07
N GLY A 10 7.13 -18.64 -10.87
CA GLY A 10 6.25 -17.83 -10.03
C GLY A 10 5.37 -18.62 -9.05
N ILE A 11 5.26 -19.96 -9.16
CA ILE A 11 4.40 -20.76 -8.26
C ILE A 11 4.88 -20.62 -6.80
N TYR A 12 6.18 -20.76 -6.54
CA TYR A 12 6.75 -20.66 -5.19
C TYR A 12 6.57 -19.27 -4.55
N SER A 13 6.18 -18.23 -5.32
CA SER A 13 5.95 -16.89 -4.79
C SER A 13 4.92 -16.85 -3.64
N ALA A 14 3.96 -17.80 -3.60
CA ALA A 14 2.98 -17.89 -2.51
C ALA A 14 3.64 -18.34 -1.19
N TRP A 15 4.44 -19.39 -1.23
CA TRP A 15 5.23 -19.87 -0.07
C TRP A 15 6.32 -18.88 0.34
N ALA A 16 6.95 -18.20 -0.62
CA ALA A 16 7.89 -17.12 -0.35
C ALA A 16 7.24 -15.96 0.43
N LYS A 17 5.99 -15.59 0.07
CA LYS A 17 5.21 -14.58 0.82
C LYS A 17 4.96 -15.05 2.25
N VAL A 18 4.54 -16.31 2.46
CA VAL A 18 4.32 -16.87 3.80
C VAL A 18 5.59 -16.83 4.64
N ARG A 19 6.72 -17.34 4.11
CA ARG A 19 7.99 -17.37 4.84
C ARG A 19 8.46 -15.97 5.24
N ARG A 20 8.31 -14.99 4.33
CA ARG A 20 8.62 -13.59 4.60
C ARG A 20 7.72 -13.04 5.72
N MET A 21 6.40 -13.23 5.63
CA MET A 21 5.48 -12.70 6.63
C MET A 21 5.67 -13.36 8.00
N ARG A 22 5.91 -14.68 8.07
CA ARG A 22 6.28 -15.36 9.33
C ARG A 22 7.54 -14.78 9.95
N TYR A 23 8.57 -14.52 9.14
CA TYR A 23 9.80 -13.88 9.62
C TYR A 23 9.52 -12.49 10.21
N PHE A 24 8.83 -11.60 9.48
CA PHE A 24 8.58 -10.25 9.98
C PHE A 24 7.66 -10.24 11.20
N ARG A 25 6.58 -11.02 11.22
CA ARG A 25 5.65 -11.09 12.38
C ARG A 25 6.35 -11.69 13.60
N GLY A 26 7.05 -12.80 13.44
CA GLY A 26 7.79 -13.47 14.53
C GLY A 26 8.98 -12.67 15.06
N ASN A 27 9.47 -11.68 14.31
CA ASN A 27 10.53 -10.76 14.75
C ASN A 27 10.02 -9.33 15.04
N THR A 28 8.70 -9.12 15.09
CA THR A 28 8.11 -7.88 15.58
C THR A 28 7.64 -8.11 17.00
N PHE A 29 8.20 -7.40 17.97
CA PHE A 29 7.88 -7.56 19.37
C PHE A 29 7.06 -6.37 19.88
N LEU A 30 6.01 -6.68 20.65
CA LEU A 30 5.24 -5.72 21.44
C LEU A 30 5.21 -6.27 22.87
N ASP A 31 5.55 -5.45 23.86
CA ASP A 31 5.54 -5.84 25.28
C ASP A 31 6.18 -7.23 25.56
N GLY A 32 7.34 -7.49 24.93
CA GLY A 32 8.09 -8.74 25.10
C GLY A 32 7.58 -9.97 24.34
N HIS A 33 6.44 -9.89 23.63
CA HIS A 33 5.89 -11.01 22.85
C HIS A 33 5.90 -10.70 21.34
N SER A 34 6.12 -11.74 20.53
CA SER A 34 6.08 -11.63 19.08
C SER A 34 4.66 -11.80 18.52
N PHE A 35 4.47 -11.36 17.28
CA PHE A 35 3.28 -11.72 16.49
C PHE A 35 3.48 -13.05 15.77
N ASP A 36 2.40 -13.78 15.54
CA ASP A 36 2.41 -15.01 14.74
C ASP A 36 1.65 -14.83 13.42
N TYR A 37 2.02 -15.65 12.43
CA TYR A 37 1.41 -15.66 11.12
C TYR A 37 1.11 -17.09 10.65
N HIS A 38 -0.18 -17.42 10.64
CA HIS A 38 -0.69 -18.80 10.50
C HIS A 38 -1.00 -19.23 9.05
N ALA A 39 -0.62 -18.42 8.04
CA ALA A 39 -1.05 -18.68 6.67
C ALA A 39 -0.39 -19.94 6.11
N ARG A 40 -1.12 -20.63 5.24
CA ARG A 40 -0.57 -21.70 4.39
C ARG A 40 -0.31 -21.15 2.98
N GLY A 41 0.78 -21.60 2.35
CA GLY A 41 1.14 -21.17 0.99
C GLY A 41 0.02 -21.42 -0.03
N LEU A 42 -0.72 -22.52 0.15
CA LEU A 42 -1.84 -22.91 -0.70
C LEU A 42 -2.97 -21.87 -0.73
N GLN A 43 -3.29 -21.23 0.40
CA GLN A 43 -4.37 -20.23 0.49
C GLN A 43 -4.09 -18.98 -0.35
N ILE A 44 -2.81 -18.57 -0.41
CA ILE A 44 -2.35 -17.44 -1.23
C ILE A 44 -2.25 -17.86 -2.70
N PHE A 45 -1.83 -19.10 -2.96
CA PHE A 45 -1.75 -19.63 -4.32
C PHE A 45 -3.12 -19.71 -4.98
N LEU A 46 -4.13 -20.27 -4.31
CA LEU A 46 -5.50 -20.37 -4.83
C LEU A 46 -6.11 -19.00 -5.14
N GLY A 47 -5.94 -18.01 -4.26
CA GLY A 47 -6.43 -16.66 -4.52
C GLY A 47 -5.80 -16.03 -5.76
N ARG A 48 -4.48 -16.18 -5.95
CA ARG A 48 -3.78 -15.73 -7.18
C ARG A 48 -4.21 -16.50 -8.42
N PHE A 49 -4.44 -17.81 -8.29
CA PHE A 49 -4.89 -18.66 -9.39
C PHE A 49 -6.29 -18.25 -9.88
N ILE A 50 -7.21 -17.92 -8.96
CA ILE A 50 -8.53 -17.37 -9.30
C ILE A 50 -8.39 -16.06 -10.08
N VAL A 51 -7.55 -15.13 -9.61
CA VAL A 51 -7.30 -13.86 -10.32
C VAL A 51 -6.73 -14.11 -11.71
N PHE A 52 -5.79 -15.05 -11.85
CA PHE A 52 -5.21 -15.43 -13.13
C PHE A 52 -6.25 -16.01 -14.09
N ILE A 53 -7.15 -16.88 -13.63
CA ILE A 53 -8.25 -17.42 -14.44
C ILE A 53 -9.19 -16.30 -14.89
N VAL A 54 -9.60 -15.41 -13.97
CA VAL A 54 -10.50 -14.28 -14.29
C VAL A 54 -9.87 -13.38 -15.36
N ILE A 55 -8.60 -13.02 -15.21
CA ILE A 55 -7.86 -12.21 -16.19
C ILE A 55 -7.76 -12.96 -17.53
N SER A 56 -7.44 -14.26 -17.52
CA SER A 56 -7.32 -15.06 -18.74
C SER A 56 -8.66 -15.13 -19.51
N ILE A 57 -9.77 -15.36 -18.80
CA ILE A 57 -11.11 -15.39 -19.38
C ILE A 57 -11.45 -14.03 -20.01
N ILE A 58 -11.21 -12.94 -19.28
CA ILE A 58 -11.44 -11.58 -19.79
C ILE A 58 -10.62 -11.34 -21.05
N ASN A 59 -9.33 -11.69 -21.07
CA ASN A 59 -8.48 -11.52 -22.25
C ASN A 59 -9.04 -12.28 -23.46
N VAL A 60 -9.42 -13.54 -23.30
CA VAL A 60 -10.02 -14.34 -24.39
C VAL A 60 -11.32 -13.70 -24.90
N ILE A 61 -12.20 -13.27 -23.98
CA ILE A 61 -13.46 -12.60 -24.33
C ILE A 61 -13.18 -11.30 -25.09
N THR A 62 -12.23 -10.48 -24.66
CA THR A 62 -11.90 -9.22 -25.32
C THR A 62 -11.23 -9.40 -26.67
N THR A 63 -10.54 -10.53 -26.91
CA THR A 63 -10.01 -10.88 -28.23
C THR A 63 -11.15 -11.17 -29.23
N VAL A 64 -12.22 -11.81 -28.77
CA VAL A 64 -13.39 -12.13 -29.63
C VAL A 64 -14.33 -10.94 -29.76
N TYR A 65 -14.53 -10.17 -28.69
CA TYR A 65 -15.42 -9.02 -28.61
C TYR A 65 -14.67 -7.77 -28.12
N PRO A 66 -13.94 -7.05 -29.00
CA PRO A 66 -13.08 -5.92 -28.60
C PRO A 66 -13.81 -4.81 -27.84
N LEU A 67 -15.10 -4.59 -28.14
CA LEU A 67 -15.92 -3.59 -27.45
C LEU A 67 -16.11 -3.89 -25.95
N LEU A 68 -16.03 -5.16 -25.53
CA LEU A 68 -16.04 -5.52 -24.10
C LEU A 68 -14.75 -5.10 -23.37
N GLY A 69 -13.68 -4.77 -24.11
CA GLY A 69 -12.47 -4.18 -23.54
C GLY A 69 -12.74 -2.84 -22.86
N ILE A 70 -13.70 -2.05 -23.36
CA ILE A 70 -14.09 -0.78 -22.74
C ILE A 70 -14.82 -1.00 -21.42
N ALA A 71 -15.65 -2.06 -21.32
CA ALA A 71 -16.38 -2.39 -20.10
C ALA A 71 -15.49 -3.01 -19.00
N THR A 72 -14.36 -3.62 -19.39
CA THR A 72 -13.49 -4.40 -18.49
C THR A 72 -12.98 -3.61 -17.28
N PRO A 73 -12.43 -2.39 -17.41
CA PRO A 73 -12.00 -1.59 -16.25
C PRO A 73 -13.14 -1.30 -15.27
N PHE A 74 -14.36 -1.07 -15.77
CA PHE A 74 -15.53 -0.82 -14.93
C PHE A 74 -15.93 -2.07 -14.15
N ILE A 75 -15.91 -3.25 -14.79
CA ILE A 75 -16.14 -4.53 -14.13
C ILE A 75 -15.12 -4.74 -12.99
N PHE A 76 -13.83 -4.51 -13.27
CA PHE A 76 -12.79 -4.59 -12.24
C PHE A 76 -13.03 -3.62 -11.09
N LEU A 77 -13.47 -2.41 -11.37
CA LEU A 77 -13.77 -1.40 -10.36
C LEU A 77 -14.85 -1.86 -9.36
N PHE A 78 -15.80 -2.69 -9.78
CA PHE A 78 -16.81 -3.31 -8.91
C PHE A 78 -16.36 -4.62 -8.23
N ILE A 79 -15.44 -5.39 -8.84
CA ILE A 79 -14.89 -6.62 -8.26
C ILE A 79 -13.82 -6.33 -7.20
N LEU A 80 -12.99 -5.29 -7.40
CA LEU A 80 -11.88 -4.93 -6.50
C LEU A 80 -12.28 -4.80 -5.02
N PRO A 81 -13.40 -4.15 -4.65
CA PRO A 81 -13.85 -4.08 -3.25
C PRO A 81 -14.03 -5.45 -2.60
N LEU A 82 -14.51 -6.46 -3.35
CA LEU A 82 -14.66 -7.82 -2.83
C LEU A 82 -13.30 -8.43 -2.50
N PHE A 83 -12.31 -8.26 -3.39
CA PHE A 83 -10.96 -8.77 -3.17
C PHE A 83 -10.24 -8.04 -2.03
N ILE A 84 -10.40 -6.72 -1.93
CA ILE A 84 -9.86 -5.92 -0.84
C ILE A 84 -10.39 -6.43 0.50
N VAL A 85 -11.71 -6.60 0.64
CA VAL A 85 -12.30 -7.06 1.91
C VAL A 85 -11.88 -8.48 2.25
N ARG A 86 -11.86 -9.39 1.28
CA ARG A 86 -11.39 -10.76 1.52
C ARG A 86 -9.92 -10.79 1.93
N SER A 87 -9.07 -9.98 1.30
CA SER A 87 -7.65 -9.91 1.66
C SER A 87 -7.42 -9.26 3.03
N LEU A 88 -8.11 -8.16 3.35
CA LEU A 88 -8.04 -7.53 4.68
C LEU A 88 -8.48 -8.50 5.78
N ARG A 89 -9.59 -9.21 5.57
CA ARG A 89 -10.10 -10.22 6.50
C ARG A 89 -9.18 -11.42 6.64
N PHE A 90 -8.63 -11.92 5.53
CA PHE A 90 -7.62 -12.97 5.55
C PHE A 90 -6.40 -12.55 6.37
N ASN A 91 -5.81 -11.39 6.07
CA ASN A 91 -4.60 -10.92 6.74
C ASN A 91 -4.83 -10.68 8.24
N ALA A 92 -5.99 -10.17 8.64
CA ALA A 92 -6.36 -10.00 10.04
C ALA A 92 -6.46 -11.36 10.75
N ARG A 93 -7.32 -12.28 10.26
CA ARG A 93 -7.60 -13.58 10.92
C ARG A 93 -6.40 -14.50 11.08
N ILE A 94 -5.38 -14.29 10.28
CA ILE A 94 -4.21 -15.16 10.22
C ILE A 94 -3.02 -14.57 10.98
N THR A 95 -3.14 -13.30 11.37
CA THR A 95 -2.22 -12.66 12.30
C THR A 95 -2.76 -12.86 13.72
N SER A 96 -1.90 -13.26 14.64
CA SER A 96 -2.22 -13.29 16.07
C SER A 96 -1.13 -12.63 16.90
N TYR A 97 -1.51 -12.23 18.10
CA TYR A 97 -0.61 -11.77 19.15
C TYR A 97 -1.07 -12.41 20.45
N ARG A 98 -0.15 -12.97 21.25
CA ARG A 98 -0.47 -13.74 22.47
C ARG A 98 -1.60 -14.77 22.28
N ASN A 99 -1.56 -15.52 21.17
CA ASN A 99 -2.58 -16.52 20.76
C ASN A 99 -4.00 -15.99 20.47
N ILE A 100 -4.20 -14.66 20.44
CA ILE A 100 -5.47 -14.03 20.10
C ILE A 100 -5.38 -13.47 18.69
N ARG A 101 -6.36 -13.82 17.85
CA ARG A 101 -6.37 -13.43 16.43
C ARG A 101 -6.98 -12.04 16.24
N PHE A 102 -6.53 -11.36 15.18
CA PHE A 102 -7.22 -10.18 14.68
C PHE A 102 -8.43 -10.58 13.82
N ASP A 103 -9.39 -9.69 13.64
CA ASP A 103 -10.49 -9.88 12.69
C ASP A 103 -10.79 -8.60 11.93
N PHE A 104 -11.47 -8.73 10.79
CA PHE A 104 -11.94 -7.62 9.98
C PHE A 104 -13.41 -7.80 9.58
N THR A 105 -14.26 -6.91 10.08
CA THR A 105 -15.72 -6.98 9.95
C THR A 105 -16.28 -6.15 8.79
N GLY A 106 -15.40 -5.52 7.99
CA GLY A 106 -15.81 -4.66 6.88
C GLY A 106 -16.53 -5.43 5.76
N ASN A 107 -17.37 -4.72 5.00
CA ASN A 107 -18.12 -5.24 3.86
C ASN A 107 -17.66 -4.61 2.53
N ALA A 108 -17.94 -5.28 1.40
CA ALA A 108 -17.46 -4.85 0.08
C ALA A 108 -18.00 -3.47 -0.33
N TRP A 109 -19.23 -3.13 0.06
CA TRP A 109 -19.81 -1.83 -0.24
C TRP A 109 -19.11 -0.67 0.47
N GLY A 110 -18.71 -0.88 1.73
CA GLY A 110 -17.89 0.06 2.48
C GLY A 110 -16.51 0.25 1.84
N ALA A 111 -15.88 -0.83 1.36
CA ALA A 111 -14.61 -0.75 0.63
C ALA A 111 -14.77 0.00 -0.71
N PHE A 112 -15.87 -0.22 -1.43
CA PHE A 112 -16.17 0.53 -2.66
C PHE A 112 -16.26 2.04 -2.40
N ARG A 113 -17.06 2.45 -1.41
CA ARG A 113 -17.21 3.88 -1.07
C ARG A 113 -15.93 4.51 -0.54
N SER A 114 -15.19 3.80 0.30
CA SER A 114 -14.02 4.37 0.99
C SER A 114 -12.75 4.33 0.16
N VAL A 115 -12.49 3.22 -0.54
CA VAL A 115 -11.25 3.00 -1.28
C VAL A 115 -11.41 3.38 -2.74
N ILE A 116 -12.42 2.84 -3.43
CA ILE A 116 -12.59 3.05 -4.87
C ILE A 116 -13.06 4.48 -5.16
N LEU A 117 -14.22 4.90 -4.61
CA LEU A 117 -14.70 6.27 -4.81
C LEU A 117 -13.72 7.30 -4.22
N GLY A 118 -13.10 7.01 -3.08
CA GLY A 118 -12.04 7.85 -2.51
C GLY A 118 -10.87 8.05 -3.48
N SER A 119 -10.40 6.98 -4.12
CA SER A 119 -9.32 7.05 -5.11
C SER A 119 -9.74 7.85 -6.35
N LEU A 120 -10.96 7.66 -6.85
CA LEU A 120 -11.48 8.44 -7.98
C LEU A 120 -11.59 9.92 -7.64
N VAL A 121 -12.15 10.25 -6.47
CA VAL A 121 -12.25 11.63 -5.98
C VAL A 121 -10.86 12.27 -5.86
N SER A 122 -9.87 11.53 -5.37
CA SER A 122 -8.49 12.02 -5.29
C SER A 122 -7.89 12.26 -6.68
N VAL A 123 -8.05 11.34 -7.63
CA VAL A 123 -7.45 11.45 -8.98
C VAL A 123 -8.13 12.56 -9.79
N PHE A 124 -9.46 12.59 -9.86
CA PHE A 124 -10.20 13.57 -10.66
C PHE A 124 -10.15 14.99 -10.07
N SER A 125 -9.81 15.15 -8.79
CA SER A 125 -9.53 16.46 -8.19
C SER A 125 -8.05 16.86 -8.25
N LEU A 126 -7.21 16.13 -9.02
CA LEU A 126 -5.76 16.34 -9.10
C LEU A 126 -5.06 16.32 -7.73
N GLY A 127 -5.59 15.53 -6.80
CA GLY A 127 -5.07 15.36 -5.44
C GLY A 127 -5.56 16.39 -4.42
N ILE A 128 -6.37 17.38 -4.80
CA ILE A 128 -6.91 18.39 -3.87
C ILE A 128 -7.79 17.72 -2.80
N LEU A 129 -8.61 16.74 -3.18
CA LEU A 129 -9.48 16.00 -2.25
C LEU A 129 -8.83 14.73 -1.67
N ALA A 130 -7.51 14.55 -1.84
CA ALA A 130 -6.79 13.41 -1.25
C ALA A 130 -6.95 13.29 0.28
N PRO A 131 -7.01 14.39 1.07
CA PRO A 131 -7.29 14.32 2.51
C PRO A 131 -8.65 13.70 2.85
N PHE A 132 -9.70 14.02 2.09
CA PHE A 132 -11.03 13.42 2.27
C PHE A 132 -11.03 11.93 1.94
N ALA A 133 -10.42 11.56 0.80
CA ALA A 133 -10.26 10.16 0.40
C ALA A 133 -9.49 9.35 1.46
N SER A 134 -8.42 9.94 2.00
CA SER A 134 -7.61 9.32 3.05
C SER A 134 -8.43 9.09 4.32
N ARG A 135 -9.22 10.08 4.75
CA ARG A 135 -10.13 9.91 5.90
C ARG A 135 -11.11 8.77 5.67
N TRP A 136 -11.75 8.68 4.51
CA TRP A 136 -12.70 7.60 4.21
C TRP A 136 -12.04 6.23 4.28
N MET A 137 -10.89 6.06 3.63
CA MET A 137 -10.15 4.80 3.61
C MET A 137 -9.73 4.37 5.02
N TYR A 138 -9.09 5.26 5.79
CA TYR A 138 -8.58 4.89 7.12
C TYR A 138 -9.67 4.68 8.16
N ARG A 139 -10.77 5.44 8.11
CA ARG A 139 -11.96 5.16 8.94
C ARG A 139 -12.54 3.79 8.62
N TYR A 140 -12.65 3.44 7.34
CA TYR A 140 -13.14 2.13 6.95
C TYR A 140 -12.23 1.01 7.45
N VAL A 141 -10.91 1.13 7.29
CA VAL A 141 -9.97 0.08 7.71
C VAL A 141 -9.92 -0.07 9.23
N PHE A 142 -9.69 1.02 9.98
CA PHE A 142 -9.53 0.94 11.43
C PHE A 142 -10.83 0.57 12.14
N ASN A 143 -11.96 1.18 11.79
CA ASN A 143 -13.22 0.97 12.51
C ASN A 143 -13.82 -0.42 12.32
N HIS A 144 -13.29 -1.20 11.38
CA HIS A 144 -13.68 -2.60 11.17
C HIS A 144 -12.57 -3.58 11.57
N LEU A 145 -11.42 -3.10 12.06
CA LEU A 145 -10.35 -3.94 12.57
C LEU A 145 -10.62 -4.29 14.03
N ARG A 146 -10.40 -5.55 14.40
CA ARG A 146 -10.57 -6.05 15.77
C ARG A 146 -9.37 -6.88 16.21
N TYR A 147 -9.16 -6.94 17.51
CA TYR A 147 -8.25 -7.87 18.19
C TYR A 147 -9.02 -8.59 19.29
N GLY A 148 -9.26 -9.89 19.11
CA GLY A 148 -10.25 -10.61 19.91
C GLY A 148 -11.65 -10.03 19.74
N ASP A 149 -12.30 -9.70 20.84
CA ASP A 149 -13.63 -9.07 20.89
C ASP A 149 -13.59 -7.53 20.80
N ARG A 150 -12.40 -6.92 20.89
CA ARG A 150 -12.23 -5.46 20.97
C ARG A 150 -11.91 -4.82 19.63
N GLY A 151 -12.47 -3.64 19.40
CA GLY A 151 -12.33 -2.89 18.17
C GLY A 151 -11.22 -1.82 18.19
N PHE A 152 -10.73 -1.51 17.00
CA PHE A 152 -10.02 -0.26 16.74
C PHE A 152 -11.00 0.80 16.25
N GLU A 153 -10.72 2.07 16.56
CA GLU A 153 -11.53 3.20 16.14
C GLU A 153 -10.62 4.36 15.75
N THR A 154 -10.97 5.08 14.69
CA THR A 154 -10.30 6.32 14.31
C THR A 154 -11.30 7.28 13.69
N ASP A 155 -11.14 8.57 13.99
CA ASP A 155 -11.80 9.64 13.25
C ASP A 155 -10.84 10.84 13.08
N PRO A 156 -9.89 10.74 12.13
CA PRO A 156 -8.93 11.82 11.92
C PRO A 156 -9.65 13.07 11.44
N LYS A 157 -9.36 14.21 12.08
CA LYS A 157 -9.91 15.51 11.69
C LYS A 157 -9.41 15.85 10.30
N VAL A 158 -10.33 16.26 9.42
CA VAL A 158 -10.01 16.63 8.04
C VAL A 158 -9.01 17.78 7.99
N GLY A 159 -9.13 18.76 8.90
CA GLY A 159 -8.20 19.88 9.00
C GLY A 159 -6.75 19.44 9.26
N ASP A 160 -6.52 18.42 10.08
CA ASP A 160 -5.17 17.91 10.34
C ASP A 160 -4.60 17.19 9.12
N LEU A 161 -5.43 16.45 8.37
CA LEU A 161 -5.05 15.85 7.10
C LEU A 161 -4.69 16.91 6.04
N TYR A 162 -5.43 18.02 5.96
CA TYR A 162 -5.07 19.14 5.08
C TYR A 162 -3.76 19.80 5.51
N ARG A 163 -3.52 20.01 6.81
CA ARG A 163 -2.22 20.48 7.31
C ARG A 163 -1.08 19.54 6.89
N GLY A 164 -1.31 18.23 6.91
CA GLY A 164 -0.38 17.23 6.39
C GLY A 164 -0.16 17.29 4.87
N TRP A 165 -1.17 17.73 4.12
CA TRP A 165 -1.18 17.81 2.66
C TRP A 165 -0.49 19.06 2.08
N VAL A 166 -0.48 20.19 2.80
CA VAL A 166 0.08 21.46 2.29
C VAL A 166 1.53 21.31 1.82
N VAL A 167 2.39 20.63 2.59
CA VAL A 167 3.80 20.47 2.23
C VAL A 167 3.95 19.67 0.92
N PRO A 168 3.38 18.46 0.77
CA PRO A 168 3.31 17.75 -0.52
C PRO A 168 2.74 18.59 -1.67
N ALA A 169 1.66 19.34 -1.44
CA ALA A 169 1.05 20.17 -2.47
C ALA A 169 2.01 21.26 -2.97
N LEU A 170 2.70 21.96 -2.05
CA LEU A 170 3.72 22.94 -2.40
C LEU A 170 4.91 22.30 -3.12
N MET A 171 5.31 21.09 -2.73
CA MET A 171 6.36 20.34 -3.45
C MET A 171 5.95 20.01 -4.88
N VAL A 172 4.69 19.62 -5.11
CA VAL A 172 4.16 19.37 -6.46
C VAL A 172 4.11 20.68 -7.25
N LEU A 173 3.57 21.75 -6.69
CA LEU A 173 3.48 23.04 -7.39
C LEU A 173 4.86 23.58 -7.77
N LEU A 174 5.81 23.59 -6.83
CA LEU A 174 7.18 24.03 -7.08
C LEU A 174 7.89 23.09 -8.06
N GLY A 175 7.73 21.79 -7.90
CA GLY A 175 8.30 20.79 -8.80
C GLY A 175 7.79 20.94 -10.23
N LEU A 176 6.48 21.15 -10.41
CA LEU A 176 5.87 21.40 -11.72
C LEU A 176 6.35 22.71 -12.33
N LEU A 177 6.51 23.77 -11.53
CA LEU A 177 7.08 25.03 -12.00
C LEU A 177 8.53 24.85 -12.48
N ILE A 178 9.36 24.12 -11.72
CA ILE A 178 10.74 23.81 -12.09
C ILE A 178 10.78 22.93 -13.35
N ALA A 179 9.94 21.89 -13.42
CA ALA A 179 9.88 21.01 -14.59
C ALA A 179 9.39 21.75 -15.84
N ALA A 180 8.39 22.62 -15.72
CA ALA A 180 7.86 23.41 -16.82
C ALA A 180 8.89 24.44 -17.32
N THR A 181 9.59 25.12 -16.41
CA THR A 181 10.68 26.05 -16.78
C THR A 181 11.85 25.32 -17.42
N ALA A 182 12.28 24.18 -16.88
CA ALA A 182 13.31 23.35 -17.49
C ALA A 182 12.88 22.82 -18.87
N ALA A 183 11.62 22.38 -19.03
CA ALA A 183 11.08 21.95 -20.30
C ALA A 183 11.06 23.11 -21.31
N TRP A 184 10.67 24.31 -20.89
CA TRP A 184 10.68 25.51 -21.74
C TRP A 184 12.10 25.90 -22.18
N ILE A 185 13.08 25.81 -21.30
CA ILE A 185 14.47 26.23 -21.58
C ILE A 185 15.23 25.18 -22.40
N TYR A 186 15.08 23.90 -22.08
CA TYR A 186 15.92 22.84 -22.66
C TYR A 186 15.18 21.96 -23.66
N VAL A 187 13.93 21.56 -23.34
CA VAL A 187 13.20 20.59 -24.17
C VAL A 187 12.52 21.28 -25.35
N ALA A 188 11.89 22.44 -25.17
CA ALA A 188 11.17 23.12 -26.24
C ALA A 188 12.09 23.57 -27.39
N PRO A 189 13.28 24.18 -27.15
CA PRO A 189 14.19 24.51 -28.23
C PRO A 189 14.75 23.29 -28.93
N PHE A 190 15.04 22.22 -28.17
CA PHE A 190 15.47 20.93 -28.74
C PHE A 190 14.41 20.33 -29.67
N VAL A 191 13.13 20.35 -29.25
CA VAL A 191 12.02 19.87 -30.07
C VAL A 191 11.81 20.76 -31.30
N LEU A 192 11.91 22.09 -31.17
CA LEU A 192 11.81 23.01 -32.30
C LEU A 192 12.92 22.76 -33.34
N ASP A 193 14.16 22.59 -32.89
CA ASP A 193 15.30 22.29 -33.77
C ASP A 193 15.11 20.93 -34.47
N LEU A 194 14.67 19.92 -33.73
CA LEU A 194 14.34 18.60 -34.29
C LEU A 194 13.26 18.71 -35.39
N MET A 195 12.24 19.53 -35.18
CA MET A 195 11.19 19.77 -36.18
C MET A 195 11.73 20.52 -37.40
N GLY A 196 12.66 21.46 -37.22
CA GLY A 196 13.29 22.21 -38.32
C GLY A 196 14.28 21.39 -39.14
N GLN A 197 14.85 20.33 -38.56
CA GLN A 197 15.83 19.45 -39.19
C GLN A 197 15.27 18.08 -39.56
N MET A 198 13.93 17.94 -39.67
CA MET A 198 13.28 16.66 -39.94
C MET A 198 13.93 15.95 -41.13
N ASP A 199 14.16 16.63 -42.25
CA ASP A 199 14.71 16.05 -43.48
C ASP A 199 16.16 15.52 -43.34
N ARG A 200 16.89 15.92 -42.30
CA ARG A 200 18.29 15.51 -42.07
C ARG A 200 18.42 14.19 -41.31
N TYR A 201 17.40 13.83 -40.54
CA TYR A 201 17.42 12.65 -39.68
C TYR A 201 16.65 11.49 -40.30
N ASN A 202 17.23 10.29 -40.22
CA ASN A 202 16.51 9.07 -40.59
C ASN A 202 15.42 8.76 -39.54
N ASP A 203 14.43 7.95 -39.90
CA ASP A 203 13.26 7.69 -39.04
C ASP A 203 13.62 7.11 -37.66
N GLU A 204 14.64 6.24 -37.58
CA GLU A 204 15.13 5.71 -36.31
C GLU A 204 15.69 6.80 -35.38
N GLN A 205 16.42 7.76 -35.94
CA GLN A 205 16.99 8.87 -35.18
C GLN A 205 15.91 9.83 -34.69
N ARG A 206 14.93 10.14 -35.56
CA ARG A 206 13.75 10.95 -35.19
C ARG A 206 12.98 10.32 -34.03
N LEU A 207 12.76 8.99 -34.10
CA LEU A 207 12.11 8.24 -33.03
C LEU A 207 12.92 8.31 -31.74
N GLY A 208 14.23 8.08 -31.80
CA GLY A 208 15.12 8.14 -30.64
C GLY A 208 15.07 9.49 -29.91
N PHE A 209 15.13 10.61 -30.66
CA PHE A 209 15.03 11.95 -30.08
C PHE A 209 13.65 12.26 -29.51
N THR A 210 12.58 11.81 -30.18
CA THR A 210 11.21 11.97 -29.67
C THR A 210 11.02 11.23 -28.35
N VAL A 211 11.50 9.99 -28.27
CA VAL A 211 11.46 9.18 -27.03
C VAL A 211 12.26 9.85 -25.92
N LEU A 212 13.45 10.37 -26.22
CA LEU A 212 14.26 11.11 -25.27
C LEU A 212 13.55 12.35 -24.73
N ALA A 213 12.92 13.16 -25.60
CA ALA A 213 12.17 14.35 -25.20
C ALA A 213 10.97 13.99 -24.31
N ILE A 214 10.24 12.91 -24.63
CA ILE A 214 9.15 12.40 -23.80
C ILE A 214 9.66 12.01 -22.41
N TYR A 215 10.77 11.26 -22.33
CA TYR A 215 11.33 10.87 -21.03
C TYR A 215 11.90 12.05 -20.23
N ALA A 216 12.47 13.06 -20.90
CA ALA A 216 12.96 14.27 -20.27
C ALA A 216 11.84 15.04 -19.52
N VAL A 217 10.58 14.90 -19.95
CA VAL A 217 9.41 15.48 -19.27
C VAL A 217 8.78 14.50 -18.27
N LEU A 218 8.58 13.23 -18.67
CA LEU A 218 7.86 12.25 -17.85
C LEU A 218 8.63 11.84 -16.59
N ILE A 219 9.95 11.67 -16.66
CA ILE A 219 10.74 11.21 -15.50
C ILE A 219 10.69 12.24 -14.35
N PRO A 220 10.96 13.54 -14.56
CA PRO A 220 10.80 14.53 -13.50
C PRO A 220 9.38 14.58 -12.94
N LEU A 221 8.36 14.50 -13.81
CA LEU A 221 6.96 14.49 -13.38
C LEU A 221 6.68 13.32 -12.42
N ILE A 222 7.04 12.10 -12.80
CA ILE A 222 6.87 10.90 -11.97
C ILE A 222 7.64 11.05 -10.65
N LEU A 223 8.86 11.59 -10.67
CA LEU A 223 9.66 11.80 -9.48
C LEU A 223 8.99 12.78 -8.50
N ILE A 224 8.49 13.91 -9.01
CA ILE A 224 7.79 14.93 -8.20
C ILE A 224 6.58 14.30 -7.48
N PHE A 225 5.71 13.61 -8.22
CA PHE A 225 4.53 12.96 -7.63
C PHE A 225 4.90 11.82 -6.67
N THR A 226 5.94 11.05 -6.97
CA THR A 226 6.41 9.95 -6.10
C THR A 226 6.92 10.47 -4.76
N VAL A 227 7.77 11.51 -4.80
CA VAL A 227 8.35 12.10 -3.59
C VAL A 227 7.27 12.80 -2.77
N ALA A 228 6.41 13.60 -3.40
CA ALA A 228 5.30 14.27 -2.71
C ALA A 228 4.31 13.25 -2.11
N GLY A 229 3.96 12.21 -2.86
CA GLY A 229 3.09 11.12 -2.40
C GLY A 229 3.67 10.36 -1.22
N PHE A 230 4.99 10.14 -1.19
CA PHE A 230 5.67 9.55 -0.05
C PHE A 230 5.55 10.43 1.20
N VAL A 231 5.87 11.73 1.08
CA VAL A 231 5.77 12.70 2.20
C VAL A 231 4.33 12.76 2.72
N TYR A 232 3.35 12.77 1.83
CA TYR A 232 1.93 12.75 2.18
C TYR A 232 1.55 11.46 2.93
N ARG A 233 1.98 10.29 2.44
CA ARG A 233 1.72 9.00 3.07
C ARG A 233 2.21 8.96 4.53
N VAL A 234 3.41 9.50 4.81
CA VAL A 234 3.95 9.56 6.18
C VAL A 234 3.13 10.50 7.05
N ALA A 235 2.76 11.67 6.54
CA ALA A 235 1.92 12.62 7.28
C ALA A 235 0.58 12.00 7.66
N VAL A 236 -0.11 11.35 6.70
CA VAL A 236 -1.38 10.68 6.94
C VAL A 236 -1.24 9.54 7.94
N HIS A 237 -0.17 8.73 7.85
CA HIS A 237 0.08 7.66 8.82
C HIS A 237 0.14 8.19 10.26
N ASN A 238 0.95 9.22 10.51
CA ASN A 238 1.06 9.81 11.84
C ASN A 238 -0.28 10.38 12.32
N ILE A 239 -1.00 11.11 11.46
CA ILE A 239 -2.28 11.72 11.83
C ILE A 239 -3.31 10.65 12.20
N VAL A 240 -3.43 9.60 11.37
CA VAL A 240 -4.38 8.50 11.59
C VAL A 240 -4.03 7.70 12.83
N MET A 241 -2.76 7.37 13.03
CA MET A 241 -2.32 6.62 14.22
C MET A 241 -2.56 7.42 15.49
N ASN A 242 -2.20 8.71 15.51
CA ASN A 242 -2.42 9.57 16.68
C ASN A 242 -3.90 9.91 16.94
N SER A 243 -4.79 9.73 15.94
CA SER A 243 -6.25 9.84 16.13
C SER A 243 -6.93 8.49 16.43
N ALA A 244 -6.19 7.39 16.33
CA ALA A 244 -6.74 6.06 16.51
C ALA A 244 -6.67 5.59 17.97
N ARG A 245 -7.61 4.73 18.33
CA ARG A 245 -7.75 4.15 19.67
C ARG A 245 -8.05 2.66 19.52
N PHE A 246 -7.56 1.88 20.47
CA PHE A 246 -7.92 0.50 20.68
C PHE A 246 -8.81 0.41 21.93
N ASP A 247 -9.87 -0.38 21.87
CA ASP A 247 -10.82 -0.58 22.96
C ASP A 247 -11.42 0.74 23.51
N ALA A 248 -11.60 1.73 22.64
CA ALA A 248 -12.01 3.12 22.92
C ALA A 248 -11.09 3.94 23.86
N ILE A 249 -10.26 3.31 24.69
CA ILE A 249 -9.51 3.97 25.76
C ILE A 249 -7.99 4.00 25.53
N HIS A 250 -7.44 3.11 24.72
CA HIS A 250 -5.99 3.00 24.52
C HIS A 250 -5.55 3.73 23.24
N PRO A 251 -5.04 4.97 23.32
CA PRO A 251 -4.61 5.68 22.13
C PRO A 251 -3.44 4.98 21.45
N LEU A 252 -3.46 4.99 20.13
CA LEU A 252 -2.32 4.65 19.30
C LEU A 252 -1.43 5.90 19.13
N HIS A 253 -0.16 5.66 18.81
CA HIS A 253 0.81 6.72 18.62
C HIS A 253 1.69 6.44 17.40
N SER A 254 2.09 7.50 16.70
CA SER A 254 3.20 7.44 15.75
C SER A 254 3.88 8.80 15.55
N ASP A 255 5.20 8.80 15.46
CA ASP A 255 6.06 9.98 15.34
C ASP A 255 7.06 9.88 14.17
N LEU A 256 6.68 9.17 13.09
CA LEU A 256 7.55 9.00 11.92
C LEU A 256 8.04 10.34 11.36
N SER A 257 9.36 10.49 11.25
CA SER A 257 9.96 11.66 10.59
C SER A 257 9.90 11.51 9.08
N ARG A 258 9.27 12.48 8.41
CA ARG A 258 9.16 12.53 6.94
C ARG A 258 10.54 12.46 6.27
N GLY A 259 11.50 13.22 6.77
CA GLY A 259 12.87 13.29 6.23
C GLY A 259 13.70 12.03 6.53
N ARG A 260 13.68 11.55 7.78
CA ARG A 260 14.45 10.35 8.16
C ARG A 260 13.91 9.11 7.45
N PHE A 261 12.59 8.95 7.37
CA PHE A 261 11.99 7.82 6.67
C PHE A 261 12.22 7.89 5.16
N PHE A 262 12.18 9.09 4.57
CA PHE A 262 12.53 9.28 3.16
C PHE A 262 14.00 8.91 2.90
N TRP A 263 14.93 9.33 3.76
CA TRP A 263 16.34 8.94 3.63
C TRP A 263 16.56 7.44 3.75
N ILE A 264 15.85 6.75 4.67
CA ILE A 264 15.88 5.29 4.76
C ILE A 264 15.42 4.68 3.44
N TYR A 265 14.28 5.12 2.90
CA TYR A 265 13.74 4.60 1.65
C TYR A 265 14.66 4.85 0.45
N LEU A 266 15.19 6.08 0.33
CA LEU A 266 16.08 6.48 -0.76
C LEU A 266 17.42 5.72 -0.72
N SER A 267 18.07 5.68 0.44
CA SER A 267 19.33 4.93 0.61
C SER A 267 19.12 3.43 0.39
N ASN A 268 17.99 2.87 0.84
CA ASN A 268 17.62 1.49 0.56
C ASN A 268 17.42 1.23 -0.93
N PHE A 269 16.77 2.14 -1.65
CA PHE A 269 16.57 2.04 -3.09
C PHE A 269 17.90 2.03 -3.85
N VAL A 270 18.78 2.98 -3.56
CA VAL A 270 20.12 3.07 -4.17
C VAL A 270 20.95 1.81 -3.89
N LEU A 271 21.00 1.36 -2.63
CA LEU A 271 21.72 0.13 -2.27
C LEU A 271 21.12 -1.11 -2.94
N THR A 272 19.80 -1.18 -3.07
CA THR A 272 19.14 -2.29 -3.77
C THR A 272 19.52 -2.27 -5.26
N LEU A 273 19.57 -1.10 -5.91
CA LEU A 273 20.00 -0.98 -7.30
C LEU A 273 21.47 -1.39 -7.49
N VAL A 274 22.38 -0.83 -6.69
CA VAL A 274 23.82 -1.10 -6.77
C VAL A 274 24.14 -2.58 -6.55
N THR A 275 23.36 -3.24 -5.69
CA THR A 275 23.55 -4.67 -5.38
C THR A 275 22.67 -5.60 -6.23
N LEU A 276 22.03 -5.10 -7.29
CA LEU A 276 21.14 -5.86 -8.17
C LEU A 276 20.06 -6.66 -7.41
N GLY A 277 19.53 -6.06 -6.34
CA GLY A 277 18.48 -6.63 -5.51
C GLY A 277 18.97 -7.41 -4.29
N LEU A 278 20.26 -7.72 -4.16
CA LEU A 278 20.77 -8.54 -3.06
C LEU A 278 20.53 -7.90 -1.69
N MET A 279 20.65 -6.57 -1.56
CA MET A 279 20.40 -5.87 -0.28
C MET A 279 18.92 -5.69 0.09
N ARG A 280 17.97 -6.14 -0.76
CA ARG A 280 16.53 -5.95 -0.50
C ARG A 280 16.04 -6.50 0.86
N PRO A 281 16.52 -7.65 1.37
CA PRO A 281 16.14 -8.13 2.70
C PRO A 281 16.55 -7.18 3.83
N TRP A 282 17.77 -6.65 3.80
CA TRP A 282 18.26 -5.68 4.80
C TRP A 282 17.50 -4.37 4.74
N ALA A 283 17.21 -3.88 3.53
CA ALA A 283 16.36 -2.70 3.32
C ALA A 283 14.98 -2.88 3.97
N ALA A 284 14.35 -4.05 3.75
CA ALA A 284 13.04 -4.36 4.33
C ALA A 284 13.08 -4.47 5.86
N VAL A 285 14.14 -5.04 6.45
CA VAL A 285 14.32 -5.07 7.92
C VAL A 285 14.51 -3.67 8.49
N ARG A 286 15.32 -2.82 7.84
CA ARG A 286 15.55 -1.43 8.26
C ARG A 286 14.27 -0.59 8.22
N GLU A 287 13.46 -0.76 7.18
CA GLU A 287 12.14 -0.11 7.08
C GLU A 287 11.18 -0.60 8.17
N ALA A 288 11.07 -1.92 8.36
CA ALA A 288 10.19 -2.50 9.37
C ALA A 288 10.58 -2.10 10.80
N ARG A 289 11.88 -2.10 11.10
CA ARG A 289 12.42 -1.66 12.39
C ARG A 289 12.08 -0.19 12.67
N TYR A 290 12.31 0.69 11.69
CA TYR A 290 12.01 2.11 11.85
C TYR A 290 10.51 2.35 12.12
N LEU A 291 9.63 1.65 11.39
CA LEU A 291 8.18 1.72 11.63
C LEU A 291 7.79 1.20 13.02
N ALA A 292 8.37 0.08 13.48
CA ALA A 292 8.07 -0.49 14.79
C ALA A 292 8.58 0.38 15.96
N GLU A 293 9.70 1.09 15.78
CA GLU A 293 10.27 1.99 16.80
C GLU A 293 9.47 3.31 16.95
N HIS A 294 8.71 3.70 15.92
CA HIS A 294 8.02 5.00 15.84
C HIS A 294 6.49 4.84 15.73
N SER A 295 5.97 3.66 16.07
CA SER A 295 4.53 3.37 16.09
C SER A 295 4.23 2.41 17.23
N GLY A 296 3.19 2.71 18.01
CA GLY A 296 2.85 1.90 19.18
C GLY A 296 1.46 2.20 19.73
N ILE A 297 1.17 1.56 20.86
CA ILE A 297 -0.03 1.78 21.67
C ILE A 297 0.40 2.37 23.01
N VAL A 298 -0.36 3.32 23.52
CA VAL A 298 -0.18 3.88 24.86
C VAL A 298 -1.30 3.33 25.75
N PRO A 299 -1.07 2.21 26.45
CA PRO A 299 -2.09 1.59 27.28
C PRO A 299 -2.47 2.53 28.43
N ARG A 300 -3.75 2.51 28.78
CA ARG A 300 -4.32 3.24 29.91
C ARG A 300 -4.77 2.21 30.94
N GLY A 301 -3.92 1.93 31.92
CA GLY A 301 -4.10 0.84 32.88
C GLY A 301 -2.97 -0.19 32.78
N ASP A 302 -3.05 -1.22 33.60
CA ASP A 302 -2.08 -2.31 33.61
C ASP A 302 -2.22 -3.19 32.36
N ILE A 303 -1.11 -3.42 31.66
CA ILE A 303 -1.10 -4.21 30.41
C ILE A 303 -1.46 -5.67 30.70
N GLY A 304 -1.05 -6.20 31.85
CA GLY A 304 -1.36 -7.57 32.27
C GLY A 304 -2.87 -7.78 32.41
N GLU A 305 -3.57 -6.88 33.10
CA GLU A 305 -5.03 -6.92 33.26
C GLU A 305 -5.77 -6.78 31.92
N ILE A 306 -5.32 -5.85 31.07
CA ILE A 306 -5.88 -5.67 29.73
C ILE A 306 -5.72 -6.97 28.93
N MET A 307 -4.54 -7.57 28.94
CA MET A 307 -4.26 -8.78 28.15
C MET A 307 -4.99 -10.01 28.71
N ALA A 308 -5.06 -10.15 30.03
CA ALA A 308 -5.80 -11.23 30.68
C ALA A 308 -7.31 -11.17 30.35
N SER A 309 -7.90 -9.97 30.36
CA SER A 309 -9.30 -9.79 30.02
C SER A 309 -9.60 -10.07 28.54
N ILE A 310 -8.70 -9.72 27.61
CA ILE A 310 -8.85 -10.09 26.18
C ILE A 310 -8.66 -11.60 26.00
N GLN A 311 -7.75 -12.23 26.74
CA GLN A 311 -7.54 -13.68 26.61
C GLN A 311 -8.73 -14.49 27.11
N ALA A 312 -9.38 -14.03 28.18
CA ALA A 312 -10.60 -14.63 28.72
C ALA A 312 -11.77 -14.58 27.71
N SER A 313 -11.97 -13.45 27.02
CA SER A 313 -13.03 -13.31 26.00
C SER A 313 -12.65 -13.94 24.65
N GLY A 314 -11.40 -13.74 24.22
CA GLY A 314 -10.90 -14.11 22.90
C GLY A 314 -10.61 -15.61 22.73
N SER A 315 -10.40 -16.35 23.83
CA SER A 315 -10.22 -17.80 23.80
C SER A 315 -11.45 -18.54 23.25
N ALA A 316 -12.66 -18.07 23.57
CA ALA A 316 -13.90 -18.70 23.11
C ALA A 316 -14.12 -18.52 21.61
N ILE A 317 -13.82 -17.31 21.10
CA ILE A 317 -13.93 -16.99 19.67
C ILE A 317 -12.84 -17.73 18.87
N SER A 318 -11.62 -17.82 19.39
CA SER A 318 -10.49 -18.40 18.63
C SER A 318 -10.64 -19.90 18.33
N ALA A 319 -11.35 -20.66 19.17
CA ALA A 319 -11.62 -22.08 18.96
C ALA A 319 -12.58 -22.35 17.79
N GLU A 320 -13.56 -21.46 17.57
CA GLU A 320 -14.55 -21.57 16.47
C GLU A 320 -13.92 -21.27 15.09
N TYR A 321 -12.82 -20.51 15.08
CA TYR A 321 -12.13 -20.06 13.86
C TYR A 321 -11.09 -21.06 13.33
N MET A 322 -10.96 -22.24 13.95
CA MET A 322 -10.03 -23.28 13.52
C MET A 322 -10.33 -23.81 12.10
N ASP A 323 -11.58 -23.65 11.62
CA ASP A 323 -12.06 -24.18 10.34
C ASP A 323 -12.22 -23.16 9.20
N MET A 324 -11.88 -21.88 9.40
CA MET A 324 -12.10 -20.88 8.34
C MET A 324 -10.97 -20.86 7.30
N GLU A 325 -11.16 -21.61 6.21
CA GLU A 325 -10.39 -21.49 4.98
C GLU A 325 -10.66 -20.15 4.28
N GLY A 326 -9.89 -19.11 4.65
CA GLY A 326 -9.80 -17.87 3.88
C GLY A 326 -8.80 -17.98 2.72
N MET A 327 -8.99 -17.18 1.67
CA MET A 327 -8.02 -17.00 0.59
C MET A 327 -7.54 -15.54 0.51
N ASP A 328 -6.29 -15.37 0.11
CA ASP A 328 -5.70 -14.06 -0.13
C ASP A 328 -5.61 -13.76 -1.64
N PHE A 329 -6.23 -12.66 -2.06
CA PHE A 329 -6.22 -12.22 -3.45
C PHE A 329 -5.05 -11.28 -3.78
N GLY A 330 -4.10 -11.09 -2.84
CA GLY A 330 -2.83 -10.40 -3.10
C GLY A 330 -2.88 -8.89 -2.95
N PHE A 331 -3.93 -8.34 -2.33
CA PHE A 331 -4.10 -6.91 -2.06
C PHE A 331 -3.47 -6.48 -0.72
#